data_AF-A0AAX4NIK6-F1
#
_entry.id   AF-A0AAX4NIK6-F1
#
_cell.length_a   1.000
_cell.length_b   1.000
_cell.length_c   1.000
_cell.angle_alpha   90.00
_cell.angle_beta   90.00
_cell.angle_gamma   90.00
#
_symmetry.space_group_name_H-M   'P 1'
#
loop_
_entity.id
_entity.type
_entity.pdbx_description
1 polymer ?
#
loop_
_entity_poly.entity_id
_entity_poly.type
_entity_poly.pdbx_seq_one_letter_code
_entity_poly.pdbx_strand_id
1 'polypeptide(L)'
;MTEIKGLIYGIYPKSDELRIKIGRWERGVIKGAEIENEISNEKRLKTELFKNTGSVYTDPLFNWYDVFRPFTCATEGISPGPLTRYRETNTFYRLPEVDHVGRLKVNASELNEIEANPPLPIFQKNSDPDYFVFFPSPFSFFKMSKVNEEITLEKFTDGMISIYSDIMKLYGFKNVLLFESLPYQGEDMSLLLPLIKKFKTILVTEGNLKFADFDPLAKNLQTIAATPEDENMEIAAKHSIVPGIKTIDSHNTKIEDPKTVRETALKAAEKAGVDSIYVTFNDYLDFLPSSIASKKLEMFREVIN
;
A
#
# COMPACT_ATOMS: atom_id res chain seq x y z
N MET A 1 -0.93 -16.91 25.00
CA MET A 1 -1.86 -17.15 23.88
C MET A 1 -1.47 -16.13 22.83
N THR A 2 -1.08 -16.56 21.63
CA THR A 2 -0.64 -15.65 20.56
C THR A 2 -1.81 -14.78 20.09
N GLU A 3 -1.59 -13.47 20.03
CA GLU A 3 -2.53 -12.48 19.52
C GLU A 3 -2.43 -12.37 17.98
N ILE A 4 -3.55 -12.51 17.28
CA ILE A 4 -3.62 -12.26 15.83
C ILE A 4 -4.10 -10.84 15.59
N LYS A 5 -3.31 -10.05 14.86
CA LYS A 5 -3.64 -8.68 14.45
C LYS A 5 -3.98 -8.63 12.98
N GLY A 6 -4.90 -7.76 12.59
CA GLY A 6 -5.22 -7.53 11.18
C GLY A 6 -4.46 -6.36 10.59
N LEU A 7 -4.05 -6.48 9.34
CA LEU A 7 -3.61 -5.39 8.48
C LEU A 7 -4.45 -5.38 7.19
N ILE A 8 -5.03 -4.22 6.83
CA ILE A 8 -5.77 -4.01 5.58
C ILE A 8 -5.10 -2.87 4.80
N TYR A 9 -4.73 -3.07 3.53
CA TYR A 9 -3.96 -2.06 2.82
C TYR A 9 -4.27 -1.91 1.34
N GLY A 10 -3.86 -0.76 0.81
CA GLY A 10 -3.76 -0.46 -0.62
C GLY A 10 -5.10 -0.16 -1.29
N ILE A 11 -5.13 -0.36 -2.61
CA ILE A 11 -6.28 0.01 -3.43
C ILE A 11 -7.40 -1.01 -3.21
N TYR A 12 -8.56 -0.50 -2.80
CA TYR A 12 -9.77 -1.29 -2.64
C TYR A 12 -10.67 -1.17 -3.87
N PRO A 13 -11.40 -2.23 -4.26
CA PRO A 13 -12.28 -2.17 -5.42
C PRO A 13 -13.46 -1.25 -5.19
N LYS A 14 -13.53 -0.24 -6.05
CA LYS A 14 -14.60 0.77 -6.12
C LYS A 14 -15.96 0.09 -6.31
N SER A 15 -17.00 0.64 -5.69
CA SER A 15 -18.39 0.24 -5.95
C SER A 15 -18.77 0.46 -7.42
N ASP A 16 -19.79 -0.26 -7.90
CA ASP A 16 -20.32 -0.04 -9.25
C ASP A 16 -20.88 1.39 -9.41
N GLU A 17 -21.48 1.92 -8.35
CA GLU A 17 -22.00 3.29 -8.32
C GLU A 17 -20.87 4.31 -8.51
N LEU A 18 -19.76 4.18 -7.78
CA LEU A 18 -18.63 5.10 -7.92
C LEU A 18 -17.94 4.96 -9.27
N ARG A 19 -17.82 3.75 -9.83
CA ARG A 19 -17.31 3.57 -11.20
C ARG A 19 -18.16 4.32 -12.22
N ILE A 20 -19.48 4.28 -12.09
CA ILE A 20 -20.40 5.03 -12.97
C ILE A 20 -20.18 6.55 -12.80
N LYS A 21 -20.06 7.04 -11.57
CA LYS A 21 -19.83 8.47 -11.28
C LYS A 21 -18.47 8.94 -11.81
N ILE A 22 -17.40 8.18 -11.62
CA ILE A 22 -16.08 8.45 -12.21
C ILE A 22 -16.19 8.54 -13.74
N GLY A 23 -16.84 7.57 -14.39
CA GLY A 23 -17.01 7.61 -15.84
C GLY A 23 -17.83 8.81 -16.33
N ARG A 24 -18.83 9.28 -15.56
CA ARG A 24 -19.56 10.52 -15.86
C ARG A 24 -18.66 11.75 -15.71
N TRP A 25 -17.81 11.79 -14.69
CA TRP A 25 -16.83 12.86 -14.49
C TRP A 25 -15.82 12.91 -15.64
N GLU A 26 -15.27 11.78 -16.06
CA GLU A 26 -14.33 11.68 -17.20
C GLU A 26 -14.93 12.19 -18.52
N ARG A 27 -16.25 12.07 -18.70
CA ARG A 27 -16.99 12.62 -19.86
C ARG A 27 -17.39 14.09 -19.68
N GLY A 28 -17.00 14.74 -18.60
CA GLY A 28 -17.35 16.12 -18.27
C GLY A 28 -18.83 16.32 -17.87
N VAL A 29 -19.55 15.24 -17.53
CA VAL A 29 -20.97 15.31 -17.16
C VAL A 29 -21.17 15.82 -15.73
N ILE A 30 -20.23 15.52 -14.83
CA ILE A 30 -20.21 16.02 -13.45
C ILE A 30 -18.87 16.71 -13.17
N LYS A 31 -18.84 17.65 -12.22
CA LYS A 31 -17.66 18.49 -11.93
C LYS A 31 -16.69 17.82 -10.93
N GLY A 32 -15.43 18.27 -10.91
CA GLY A 32 -14.39 17.78 -9.98
C GLY A 32 -14.82 17.79 -8.50
N ALA A 33 -15.48 18.86 -8.04
CA ALA A 33 -15.99 18.94 -6.67
C ALA A 33 -17.11 17.93 -6.36
N GLU A 34 -17.94 17.58 -7.36
CA GLU A 34 -19.00 16.59 -7.16
C GLU A 34 -18.40 15.18 -7.02
N ILE A 35 -17.48 14.80 -7.91
CA ILE A 35 -16.83 13.49 -7.83
C ILE A 35 -15.91 13.37 -6.60
N GLU A 36 -15.27 14.46 -6.16
CA GLU A 36 -14.48 14.47 -4.93
C GLU A 36 -15.35 14.14 -3.71
N ASN A 37 -16.54 14.76 -3.59
CA ASN A 37 -17.46 14.46 -2.51
C ASN A 37 -17.92 12.99 -2.51
N GLU A 38 -18.15 12.42 -3.69
CA GLU A 38 -18.57 11.03 -3.86
C GLU A 38 -17.48 10.04 -3.47
N ILE A 39 -16.25 10.26 -3.95
CA ILE A 39 -15.06 9.52 -3.53
C ILE A 39 -14.90 9.65 -2.01
N SER A 40 -15.01 10.87 -1.49
CA SER A 40 -14.77 11.14 -0.09
C SER A 40 -15.79 10.45 0.81
N ASN A 41 -17.06 10.41 0.41
CA ASN A 41 -18.08 9.68 1.14
C ASN A 41 -17.84 8.16 1.11
N GLU A 42 -17.49 7.58 -0.04
CA GLU A 42 -17.24 6.13 -0.12
C GLU A 42 -15.99 5.71 0.66
N LYS A 43 -14.92 6.51 0.59
CA LYS A 43 -13.71 6.31 1.41
C LYS A 43 -14.06 6.29 2.90
N ARG A 44 -14.83 7.27 3.38
CA ARG A 44 -15.26 7.35 4.78
C ARG A 44 -16.04 6.09 5.21
N LEU A 45 -17.04 5.68 4.42
CA LEU A 45 -17.82 4.48 4.72
C LEU A 45 -16.95 3.21 4.77
N LYS A 46 -16.01 3.07 3.82
CA LYS A 46 -15.11 1.91 3.77
C LYS A 46 -14.10 1.92 4.92
N THR A 47 -13.55 3.09 5.27
CA THR A 47 -12.66 3.26 6.42
C THR A 47 -13.35 2.89 7.73
N GLU A 48 -14.62 3.25 7.94
CA GLU A 48 -15.36 2.81 9.13
C GLU A 48 -15.52 1.28 9.18
N LEU A 49 -15.70 0.62 8.04
CA LEU A 49 -15.71 -0.85 7.99
C LEU A 49 -14.34 -1.44 8.37
N PHE A 50 -13.24 -0.85 7.91
CA PHE A 50 -11.89 -1.29 8.31
C PHE A 50 -11.63 -1.09 9.81
N LYS A 51 -12.06 0.03 10.39
CA LYS A 51 -11.95 0.24 11.84
C LYS A 51 -12.71 -0.82 12.64
N ASN A 52 -13.90 -1.18 12.18
CA ASN A 52 -14.75 -2.17 12.85
C ASN A 52 -14.19 -3.61 12.82
N THR A 53 -13.12 -3.89 12.06
CA THR A 53 -12.39 -5.16 12.14
C THR A 53 -11.34 -5.18 13.25
N GLY A 54 -11.04 -4.05 13.88
CA GLY A 54 -9.95 -3.92 14.87
C GLY A 54 -8.55 -4.06 14.26
N SER A 55 -8.44 -3.85 12.93
CA SER A 55 -7.18 -3.96 12.18
C SER A 55 -6.49 -2.61 12.08
N VAL A 56 -5.17 -2.61 11.88
CA VAL A 56 -4.50 -1.45 11.29
C VAL A 56 -4.86 -1.38 9.80
N TYR A 57 -4.98 -0.18 9.25
CA TYR A 57 -5.51 -0.02 7.91
C TYR A 57 -4.94 1.18 7.15
N THR A 58 -5.09 1.21 5.82
CA THR A 58 -4.79 2.37 4.98
C THR A 58 -6.05 3.02 4.41
N ASP A 59 -5.92 4.17 3.76
CA ASP A 59 -6.97 4.73 2.90
C ASP A 59 -7.31 3.66 1.83
N PRO A 60 -8.58 3.49 1.43
CA PRO A 60 -8.97 2.53 0.40
C PRO A 60 -8.61 2.97 -1.03
N LEU A 61 -8.04 4.18 -1.19
CA LEU A 61 -7.43 4.73 -2.41
C LEU A 61 -8.38 4.76 -3.62
N PHE A 62 -9.66 5.07 -3.41
CA PHE A 62 -10.64 5.14 -4.50
C PHE A 62 -10.36 6.22 -5.55
N ASN A 63 -9.50 7.20 -5.27
CA ASN A 63 -9.02 8.17 -6.24
C ASN A 63 -7.69 7.77 -6.89
N TRP A 64 -7.28 6.50 -6.79
CA TRP A 64 -6.08 5.98 -7.43
C TRP A 64 -6.51 5.03 -8.54
N TYR A 65 -5.98 5.24 -9.75
CA TYR A 65 -6.17 4.32 -10.87
C TYR A 65 -5.15 3.19 -10.89
N ASP A 66 -3.94 3.44 -10.42
CA ASP A 66 -2.92 2.42 -10.21
C ASP A 66 -2.00 2.87 -9.06
N VAL A 67 -1.12 1.95 -8.63
CA VAL A 67 -0.30 2.10 -7.42
C VAL A 67 0.70 3.26 -7.49
N PHE A 68 1.09 3.71 -8.70
CA PHE A 68 2.06 4.79 -8.89
C PHE A 68 1.41 6.11 -9.30
N ARG A 69 0.21 6.05 -9.89
CA ARG A 69 -0.41 7.18 -10.61
C ARG A 69 -0.43 8.52 -9.87
N PRO A 70 -0.85 8.60 -8.60
CA PRO A 70 -0.93 9.89 -7.93
C PRO A 70 0.43 10.57 -7.82
N PHE A 71 1.51 9.81 -7.58
CA PHE A 71 2.86 10.36 -7.47
C PHE A 71 3.44 10.68 -8.85
N THR A 72 3.18 9.83 -9.84
CA THR A 72 3.53 10.10 -11.24
C THR A 72 2.95 11.43 -11.72
N CYS A 73 1.67 11.69 -11.43
CA CYS A 73 1.04 12.94 -11.86
C CYS A 73 1.39 14.14 -10.98
N ALA A 74 1.59 13.94 -9.67
CA ALA A 74 1.81 15.03 -8.72
C ALA A 74 3.28 15.48 -8.60
N THR A 75 4.27 14.77 -9.15
CA THR A 75 5.70 15.05 -8.92
C THR A 75 6.37 15.66 -10.15
N GLU A 76 7.12 16.75 -9.97
CA GLU A 76 8.00 17.36 -10.99
C GLU A 76 8.99 16.32 -11.54
N GLY A 77 9.14 16.26 -12.86
CA GLY A 77 10.04 15.31 -13.54
C GLY A 77 9.52 13.88 -13.72
N ILE A 78 8.31 13.56 -13.25
CA ILE A 78 7.64 12.29 -13.52
C ILE A 78 6.38 12.53 -14.35
N SER A 79 6.10 11.65 -15.31
CA SER A 79 4.91 11.70 -16.17
C SER A 79 4.33 10.31 -16.47
N PRO A 80 3.02 10.19 -16.78
CA PRO A 80 2.42 8.90 -17.16
C PRO A 80 2.81 8.49 -18.58
N GLY A 81 3.45 7.34 -18.74
CA GLY A 81 3.84 6.78 -20.04
C GLY A 81 2.80 5.82 -20.66
N PRO A 82 3.23 4.73 -21.33
CA PRO A 82 2.32 3.76 -21.94
C PRO A 82 1.59 2.91 -20.91
N LEU A 83 0.48 2.30 -21.32
CA LEU A 83 -0.24 1.31 -20.50
C LEU A 83 0.52 -0.02 -20.52
N THR A 84 0.89 -0.51 -19.34
CA THR A 84 1.72 -1.70 -19.15
C THR A 84 1.01 -2.68 -18.23
N ARG A 85 1.12 -3.98 -18.52
CA ARG A 85 0.51 -5.03 -17.70
C ARG A 85 1.19 -5.08 -16.33
N TYR A 86 0.38 -5.15 -15.27
CA TYR A 86 0.88 -5.34 -13.91
C TYR A 86 1.15 -6.82 -13.66
N ARG A 87 2.43 -7.21 -13.62
CA ARG A 87 2.89 -8.59 -13.43
C ARG A 87 2.18 -9.56 -14.39
N GLU A 88 1.90 -10.79 -13.95
CA GLU A 88 1.13 -11.79 -14.67
C GLU A 88 -0.38 -11.70 -14.36
N THR A 89 -0.92 -10.49 -14.22
CA THR A 89 -2.35 -10.25 -13.98
C THR A 89 -3.04 -9.68 -15.22
N ASN A 90 -4.39 -9.60 -15.19
CA ASN A 90 -5.18 -8.92 -16.22
C ASN A 90 -5.37 -7.41 -15.93
N THR A 91 -4.59 -6.85 -15.02
CA THR A 91 -4.64 -5.42 -14.69
C THR A 91 -3.46 -4.67 -15.29
N PHE A 92 -3.61 -3.36 -15.39
CA PHE A 92 -2.65 -2.49 -16.07
C PHE A 92 -2.40 -1.24 -15.24
N TYR A 93 -1.19 -0.71 -15.36
CA TYR A 93 -0.78 0.58 -14.83
C TYR A 93 -0.16 1.42 -15.95
N ARG A 94 -0.06 2.74 -15.78
CA ARG A 94 0.75 3.55 -16.71
C ARG A 94 2.18 3.53 -16.23
N LEU A 95 3.09 3.02 -17.08
CA LEU A 95 4.52 2.99 -16.80
C LEU A 95 5.00 4.44 -16.59
N PRO A 96 5.46 4.82 -15.39
CA PRO A 96 5.96 6.16 -15.16
C PRO A 96 7.22 6.38 -15.99
N GLU A 97 7.33 7.56 -16.61
CA GLU A 97 8.54 8.03 -17.27
C GLU A 97 9.20 9.07 -16.36
N VAL A 98 10.48 8.88 -16.05
CA VAL A 98 11.18 9.64 -15.00
C VAL A 98 12.40 10.34 -15.60
N ASP A 99 12.31 11.67 -15.71
CA ASP A 99 13.40 12.55 -16.14
C ASP A 99 14.20 13.09 -14.95
N HIS A 100 13.54 13.32 -13.81
CA HIS A 100 14.12 13.61 -12.50
C HIS A 100 13.03 13.45 -11.43
N VAL A 101 13.40 13.45 -10.15
CA VAL A 101 12.44 13.50 -9.04
C VAL A 101 12.51 14.88 -8.40
N GLY A 102 11.62 15.77 -8.82
CA GLY A 102 11.48 17.12 -8.27
C GLY A 102 10.50 17.17 -7.09
N ARG A 103 9.94 18.35 -6.82
CA ARG A 103 8.94 18.57 -5.76
C ARG A 103 7.53 18.22 -6.22
N LEU A 104 6.56 18.29 -5.31
CA LEU A 104 5.14 18.23 -5.65
C LEU A 104 4.74 19.45 -6.52
N LYS A 105 4.10 19.19 -7.67
CA LYS A 105 3.49 20.19 -8.58
C LYS A 105 2.20 20.81 -8.03
N VAL A 106 1.55 20.10 -7.11
CA VAL A 106 0.21 20.38 -6.61
C VAL A 106 0.16 20.25 -5.09
N ASN A 107 -0.77 20.95 -4.45
CA ASN A 107 -1.01 20.75 -3.02
C ASN A 107 -1.75 19.42 -2.82
N ALA A 108 -1.03 18.39 -2.38
CA ALA A 108 -1.57 17.04 -2.20
C ALA A 108 -2.75 16.95 -1.22
N SER A 109 -3.01 17.96 -0.39
CA SER A 109 -4.07 18.00 0.64
C SER A 109 -5.31 18.79 0.25
N GLU A 110 -5.33 19.39 -0.93
CA GLU A 110 -6.41 20.22 -1.44
C GLU A 110 -7.02 19.62 -2.70
N LEU A 111 -8.25 20.00 -3.01
CA LEU A 111 -8.89 19.65 -4.27
C LEU A 111 -8.09 20.23 -5.44
N ASN A 112 -7.59 19.33 -6.28
CA ASN A 112 -6.92 19.64 -7.53
C ASN A 112 -7.38 18.62 -8.56
N GLU A 113 -7.75 19.10 -9.74
CA GLU A 113 -7.94 18.23 -10.90
C GLU A 113 -6.58 17.83 -11.43
N ILE A 114 -6.37 16.52 -11.60
CA ILE A 114 -5.13 15.95 -12.11
C ILE A 114 -5.45 15.27 -13.43
N GLU A 115 -4.67 15.58 -14.46
CA GLU A 115 -4.78 14.85 -15.72
C GLU A 115 -4.46 13.37 -15.51
N ALA A 116 -5.33 12.50 -16.04
CA ALA A 116 -5.19 11.05 -15.99
C ALA A 116 -5.24 10.39 -14.59
N ASN A 117 -5.83 11.06 -13.59
CA ASN A 117 -6.17 10.47 -12.28
C ASN A 117 -7.41 11.16 -11.69
N PRO A 118 -8.26 10.47 -10.91
CA PRO A 118 -9.32 11.14 -10.16
C PRO A 118 -8.77 12.26 -9.27
N PRO A 119 -9.58 13.27 -8.93
CA PRO A 119 -9.09 14.47 -8.27
C PRO A 119 -8.51 14.22 -6.87
N LEU A 120 -7.66 15.17 -6.44
CA LEU A 120 -7.12 15.27 -5.09
C LEU A 120 -8.21 15.68 -4.06
N PRO A 121 -7.97 15.55 -2.74
CA PRO A 121 -6.72 15.22 -2.03
C PRO A 121 -6.20 13.79 -2.26
N ILE A 122 -4.87 13.57 -2.24
CA ILE A 122 -4.25 12.24 -2.48
C ILE A 122 -4.78 11.23 -1.45
N PHE A 123 -4.93 11.67 -0.20
CA PHE A 123 -5.45 10.90 0.93
C PHE A 123 -6.58 11.65 1.61
N GLN A 124 -7.44 10.93 2.32
CA GLN A 124 -8.27 11.58 3.32
C GLN A 124 -7.47 11.93 4.56
N LYS A 125 -7.75 13.11 5.14
CA LYS A 125 -7.25 13.43 6.47
C LYS A 125 -7.78 12.40 7.45
N ASN A 126 -6.86 11.79 8.21
CA ASN A 126 -7.20 10.79 9.20
C ASN A 126 -6.19 10.87 10.36
N SER A 127 -6.70 10.93 11.58
CA SER A 127 -5.90 11.02 12.81
C SER A 127 -5.99 9.75 13.67
N ASP A 128 -6.60 8.70 13.15
CA ASP A 128 -6.70 7.41 13.83
C ASP A 128 -5.28 6.82 14.04
N PRO A 129 -4.92 6.40 15.26
CA PRO A 129 -3.60 5.81 15.54
C PRO A 129 -3.32 4.51 14.78
N ASP A 130 -4.35 3.81 14.30
CA ASP A 130 -4.25 2.57 13.53
C ASP A 130 -4.26 2.80 12.01
N TYR A 131 -4.38 4.06 11.58
CA TYR A 131 -4.26 4.44 10.18
C TYR A 131 -2.79 4.56 9.76
N PHE A 132 -2.44 3.92 8.65
CA PHE A 132 -1.15 3.99 7.98
C PHE A 132 -1.30 4.59 6.59
N VAL A 133 -0.42 5.53 6.23
CA VAL A 133 -0.41 6.12 4.88
C VAL A 133 0.26 5.15 3.92
N PHE A 134 -0.46 4.76 2.88
CA PHE A 134 0.05 3.86 1.85
C PHE A 134 0.95 4.61 0.86
N PHE A 135 2.17 4.14 0.67
CA PHE A 135 3.05 4.56 -0.43
C PHE A 135 3.58 3.34 -1.19
N PRO A 136 3.72 3.42 -2.53
CA PRO A 136 4.54 2.46 -3.24
C PRO A 136 5.98 2.54 -2.74
N SER A 137 6.63 1.40 -2.60
CA SER A 137 8.06 1.35 -2.30
C SER A 137 8.84 2.08 -3.40
N PRO A 138 9.81 2.94 -3.05
CA PRO A 138 10.68 3.59 -4.04
C PRO A 138 11.40 2.59 -4.95
N PHE A 139 11.68 1.37 -4.48
CA PHE A 139 12.39 0.37 -5.26
C PHE A 139 11.53 -0.23 -6.37
N SER A 140 10.34 -0.73 -6.05
CA SER A 140 9.35 -1.13 -7.05
C SER A 140 9.02 0.03 -7.98
N PHE A 141 8.86 1.24 -7.47
CA PHE A 141 8.56 2.40 -8.31
C PHE A 141 9.69 2.64 -9.32
N PHE A 142 10.96 2.63 -8.91
CA PHE A 142 12.10 2.74 -9.82
C PHE A 142 12.11 1.61 -10.87
N LYS A 143 12.01 0.35 -10.43
CA LYS A 143 12.05 -0.83 -11.32
C LYS A 143 10.87 -0.92 -12.28
N MET A 144 9.71 -0.39 -11.87
CA MET A 144 8.49 -0.34 -12.66
C MET A 144 8.30 1.02 -13.33
N SER A 145 9.40 1.70 -13.64
CA SER A 145 9.41 2.96 -14.39
C SER A 145 10.42 2.89 -15.53
N LYS A 146 10.20 3.72 -16.56
CA LYS A 146 11.22 4.06 -17.54
C LYS A 146 12.00 5.25 -17.01
N VAL A 147 13.18 4.98 -16.46
CA VAL A 147 14.00 5.99 -15.79
C VAL A 147 15.14 6.44 -16.71
N ASN A 148 15.39 7.76 -16.75
CA ASN A 148 16.55 8.33 -17.44
C ASN A 148 17.86 7.70 -16.88
N GLU A 149 18.78 7.34 -17.77
CA GLU A 149 20.02 6.61 -17.44
C GLU A 149 20.91 7.33 -16.41
N GLU A 150 20.79 8.64 -16.25
CA GLU A 150 21.57 9.43 -15.29
C GLU A 150 21.06 9.34 -13.83
N ILE A 151 19.88 8.76 -13.63
CA ILE A 151 19.23 8.64 -12.32
C ILE A 151 19.53 7.27 -11.72
N THR A 152 20.28 7.27 -10.62
CA THR A 152 20.52 6.06 -9.84
C THR A 152 19.33 5.73 -8.95
N LEU A 153 19.22 4.46 -8.53
CA LEU A 153 18.24 4.02 -7.54
C LEU A 153 18.29 4.86 -6.26
N GLU A 154 19.50 5.20 -5.78
CA GLU A 154 19.73 6.06 -4.61
C GLU A 154 19.11 7.44 -4.80
N LYS A 155 19.46 8.15 -5.89
CA LYS A 155 18.91 9.49 -6.19
C LYS A 155 17.39 9.47 -6.30
N PHE A 156 16.84 8.45 -6.95
CA PHE A 156 15.39 8.30 -7.07
C PHE A 156 14.74 8.06 -5.69
N THR A 157 15.33 7.17 -4.89
CA THR A 157 14.82 6.83 -3.55
C THR A 157 14.85 8.03 -2.63
N ASP A 158 15.93 8.81 -2.62
CA ASP A 158 16.05 10.05 -1.86
C ASP A 158 14.97 11.07 -2.24
N GLY A 159 14.77 11.27 -3.54
CA GLY A 159 13.72 12.15 -4.05
C GLY A 159 12.32 11.71 -3.61
N MET A 160 12.00 10.42 -3.77
CA MET A 160 10.71 9.87 -3.37
C MET A 160 10.50 9.92 -1.84
N ILE A 161 11.53 9.64 -1.03
CA ILE A 161 11.46 9.78 0.42
C ILE A 161 11.22 11.24 0.83
N SER A 162 11.81 12.21 0.11
CA SER A 162 11.52 13.62 0.32
C SER A 162 10.04 13.93 0.06
N ILE A 163 9.51 13.47 -1.08
CA ILE A 163 8.09 13.62 -1.43
C ILE A 163 7.18 12.99 -0.38
N TYR A 164 7.45 11.75 0.02
CA TYR A 164 6.67 11.05 1.05
C TYR A 164 6.74 11.80 2.38
N SER A 165 7.93 12.26 2.79
CA SER A 165 8.10 13.03 4.02
C SER A 165 7.31 14.34 4.00
N ASP A 166 7.25 15.02 2.86
CA ASP A 166 6.51 16.28 2.73
C ASP A 166 5.00 16.05 2.76
N ILE A 167 4.49 14.99 2.14
CA ILE A 167 3.09 14.57 2.28
C ILE A 167 2.77 14.22 3.74
N MET A 168 3.63 13.46 4.41
CA MET A 168 3.46 13.09 5.81
C MET A 168 3.38 14.34 6.71
N LYS A 169 4.24 15.34 6.50
CA LYS A 169 4.21 16.62 7.22
C LYS A 169 2.94 17.42 6.92
N LEU A 170 2.58 17.55 5.65
CA LEU A 170 1.43 18.33 5.18
C LEU A 170 0.13 17.86 5.84
N TYR A 171 -0.04 16.54 5.98
CA TYR A 171 -1.21 15.93 6.59
C TYR A 171 -1.07 15.71 8.11
N GLY A 172 0.13 15.82 8.66
CA GLY A 172 0.41 15.53 10.07
C GLY A 172 0.44 14.03 10.41
N PHE A 173 0.58 13.16 9.42
CA PHE A 173 0.61 11.70 9.58
C PHE A 173 1.87 11.23 10.34
N LYS A 174 1.74 10.08 11.01
CA LYS A 174 2.81 9.49 11.85
C LYS A 174 3.21 8.06 11.46
N ASN A 175 2.34 7.41 10.70
CA ASN A 175 2.42 6.00 10.38
C ASN A 175 2.45 5.83 8.86
N VAL A 176 3.35 4.98 8.36
CA VAL A 176 3.55 4.78 6.93
C VAL A 176 3.59 3.29 6.60
N LEU A 177 2.99 2.91 5.48
CA LEU A 177 3.07 1.58 4.91
C LEU A 177 3.75 1.71 3.54
N LEU A 178 4.88 1.04 3.37
CA LEU A 178 5.56 0.91 2.09
C LEU A 178 5.17 -0.44 1.47
N PHE A 179 4.62 -0.36 0.26
CA PHE A 179 4.19 -1.53 -0.50
C PHE A 179 5.16 -1.86 -1.62
N GLU A 180 5.77 -3.03 -1.55
CA GLU A 180 6.69 -3.53 -2.55
C GLU A 180 5.96 -4.44 -3.55
N SER A 181 5.85 -4.00 -4.81
CA SER A 181 5.20 -4.76 -5.89
C SER A 181 6.07 -5.88 -6.47
N LEU A 182 7.39 -5.78 -6.34
CA LEU A 182 8.38 -6.70 -6.91
C LEU A 182 9.32 -7.24 -5.83
N PRO A 183 9.79 -8.49 -5.91
CA PRO A 183 10.79 -8.99 -4.97
C PRO A 183 12.06 -8.14 -4.93
N TYR A 184 12.66 -8.07 -3.73
CA TYR A 184 13.99 -7.50 -3.57
C TYR A 184 15.03 -8.35 -4.31
N GLN A 185 16.02 -7.68 -4.91
CA GLN A 185 17.10 -8.26 -5.69
C GLN A 185 18.48 -7.75 -5.21
N GLY A 186 18.60 -7.51 -3.90
CA GLY A 186 19.81 -7.01 -3.26
C GLY A 186 19.92 -5.48 -3.23
N GLU A 187 18.79 -4.77 -3.28
CA GLU A 187 18.77 -3.33 -3.04
C GLU A 187 19.27 -3.01 -1.64
N ASP A 188 19.98 -1.89 -1.50
CA ASP A 188 20.40 -1.41 -0.20
C ASP A 188 19.20 -0.85 0.58
N MET A 189 18.68 -1.64 1.51
CA MET A 189 17.56 -1.23 2.37
C MET A 189 17.92 -0.04 3.28
N SER A 190 19.21 0.28 3.47
CA SER A 190 19.63 1.45 4.25
C SER A 190 19.08 2.77 3.68
N LEU A 191 18.76 2.79 2.39
CA LEU A 191 18.12 3.92 1.72
C LEU A 191 16.75 4.27 2.30
N LEU A 192 16.06 3.33 2.96
CA LEU A 192 14.75 3.57 3.60
C LEU A 192 14.87 4.15 5.02
N LEU A 193 16.07 4.14 5.62
CA LEU A 193 16.29 4.62 6.99
C LEU A 193 15.85 6.06 7.26
N PRO A 194 16.00 7.03 6.33
CA PRO A 194 15.54 8.39 6.57
C PRO A 194 14.03 8.50 6.80
N LEU A 195 13.23 7.57 6.26
CA LEU A 195 11.80 7.47 6.48
C LEU A 195 11.49 6.65 7.74
N ILE A 196 12.07 5.45 7.86
CA ILE A 196 11.82 4.51 8.98
C ILE A 196 12.21 5.10 10.34
N LYS A 197 13.26 5.92 10.41
CA LYS A 197 13.65 6.58 11.67
C LYS A 197 12.68 7.68 12.11
N LYS A 198 11.86 8.22 11.19
CA LYS A 198 10.95 9.34 11.45
C LYS A 198 9.51 8.90 11.69
N PHE A 199 9.09 7.79 11.10
CA PHE A 199 7.71 7.34 11.07
C PHE A 199 7.61 5.87 11.48
N LYS A 200 6.48 5.51 12.10
CA LYS A 200 6.16 4.12 12.39
C LYS A 200 5.87 3.41 11.07
N THR A 201 6.75 2.49 10.65
CA THR A 201 6.72 1.92 9.30
C THR A 201 6.29 0.46 9.27
N ILE A 202 5.37 0.14 8.36
CA ILE A 202 5.05 -1.22 7.91
C ILE A 202 5.70 -1.42 6.53
N LEU A 203 6.40 -2.54 6.34
CA LEU A 203 6.81 -3.00 5.02
C LEU A 203 5.91 -4.17 4.60
N VAL A 204 5.22 -4.05 3.48
CA VAL A 204 4.57 -5.17 2.81
C VAL A 204 5.49 -5.61 1.68
N THR A 205 6.04 -6.82 1.79
CA THR A 205 7.11 -7.30 0.92
C THR A 205 6.61 -8.32 -0.09
N GLU A 206 7.41 -8.59 -1.12
CA GLU A 206 7.12 -9.61 -2.13
C GLU A 206 8.28 -10.62 -2.27
N GLY A 207 7.95 -11.88 -2.52
CA GLY A 207 8.93 -12.95 -2.72
C GLY A 207 9.68 -13.36 -1.44
N ASN A 208 10.82 -14.04 -1.65
CA ASN A 208 11.69 -14.50 -0.56
C ASN A 208 12.64 -13.37 -0.15
N LEU A 209 12.75 -13.17 1.15
CA LEU A 209 13.60 -12.17 1.77
C LEU A 209 14.98 -12.76 2.06
N LYS A 210 15.98 -11.90 2.22
CA LYS A 210 17.34 -12.29 2.63
C LYS A 210 17.75 -11.50 3.85
N PHE A 211 18.31 -12.15 4.87
CA PHE A 211 18.75 -11.48 6.09
C PHE A 211 19.67 -10.28 5.84
N ALA A 212 20.66 -10.44 4.96
CA ALA A 212 21.65 -9.41 4.67
C ALA A 212 21.01 -8.09 4.18
N ASP A 213 19.92 -8.18 3.42
CA ASP A 213 19.23 -7.00 2.89
C ASP A 213 18.57 -6.22 4.04
N PHE A 214 18.05 -6.90 5.07
CA PHE A 214 17.28 -6.29 6.17
C PHE A 214 18.11 -5.92 7.41
N ASP A 215 19.34 -6.43 7.53
CA ASP A 215 20.24 -6.12 8.64
C ASP A 215 20.42 -4.61 8.92
N PRO A 216 20.54 -3.72 7.90
CA PRO A 216 20.63 -2.27 8.13
C PRO A 216 19.42 -1.66 8.84
N LEU A 217 18.24 -2.28 8.76
CA LEU A 217 17.00 -1.74 9.31
C LEU A 217 16.87 -1.95 10.82
N ALA A 218 17.62 -2.89 11.39
CA ALA A 218 17.50 -3.33 12.78
C ALA A 218 16.02 -3.64 13.15
N LYS A 219 15.63 -3.47 14.42
CA LYS A 219 14.23 -3.66 14.89
C LYS A 219 13.46 -2.33 14.92
N ASN A 220 13.51 -1.57 13.83
CA ASN A 220 12.86 -0.25 13.73
C ASN A 220 11.51 -0.27 13.00
N LEU A 221 11.11 -1.42 12.45
CA LEU A 221 9.83 -1.55 11.74
C LEU A 221 8.72 -1.99 12.68
N GLN A 222 7.52 -1.47 12.48
CA GLN A 222 6.33 -1.98 13.16
C GLN A 222 6.05 -3.43 12.76
N THR A 223 6.09 -3.70 11.45
CA THR A 223 5.90 -5.04 10.89
C THR A 223 6.61 -5.17 9.55
N ILE A 224 7.00 -6.40 9.23
CA ILE A 224 7.32 -6.85 7.89
C ILE A 224 6.25 -7.90 7.56
N ALA A 225 5.36 -7.59 6.62
CA ALA A 225 4.34 -8.51 6.15
C ALA A 225 4.85 -9.26 4.91
N ALA A 226 5.26 -10.51 5.09
CA ALA A 226 5.91 -11.32 4.07
C ALA A 226 5.07 -12.56 3.69
N THR A 227 5.45 -13.24 2.59
CA THR A 227 4.88 -14.56 2.29
C THR A 227 5.19 -15.54 3.43
N PRO A 228 4.31 -16.53 3.71
CA PRO A 228 4.38 -17.37 4.90
C PRO A 228 5.42 -18.50 4.77
N GLU A 229 6.64 -18.13 4.40
CA GLU A 229 7.82 -19.00 4.37
C GLU A 229 8.59 -18.88 5.70
N ASP A 230 9.20 -19.97 6.17
CA ASP A 230 9.89 -19.99 7.47
C ASP A 230 11.02 -18.95 7.53
N GLU A 231 11.87 -18.85 6.51
CA GLU A 231 12.96 -17.85 6.45
C GLU A 231 12.44 -16.41 6.46
N ASN A 232 11.36 -16.14 5.72
CA ASN A 232 10.71 -14.82 5.72
C ASN A 232 10.17 -14.45 7.10
N MET A 233 9.58 -15.42 7.80
CA MET A 233 9.06 -15.21 9.14
C MET A 233 10.17 -14.94 10.15
N GLU A 234 11.31 -15.62 10.05
CA GLU A 234 12.48 -15.35 10.88
C GLU A 234 13.04 -13.93 10.66
N ILE A 235 13.16 -13.50 9.40
CA ILE A 235 13.56 -12.14 9.04
C ILE A 235 12.56 -11.13 9.60
N ALA A 236 11.26 -11.35 9.40
CA ALA A 236 10.21 -10.48 9.92
C ALA A 236 10.27 -10.36 11.45
N ALA A 237 10.45 -11.47 12.17
CA ALA A 237 10.52 -11.50 13.63
C ALA A 237 11.78 -10.80 14.17
N LYS A 238 12.91 -10.93 13.47
CA LYS A 238 14.18 -10.29 13.84
C LYS A 238 14.14 -8.77 13.64
N HIS A 239 13.53 -8.30 12.55
CA HIS A 239 13.62 -6.91 12.09
C HIS A 239 12.38 -6.05 12.34
N SER A 240 11.32 -6.61 12.95
CA SER A 240 10.11 -5.85 13.26
C SER A 240 9.58 -6.08 14.68
N ILE A 241 8.78 -5.16 15.19
CA ILE A 241 8.15 -5.24 16.51
C ILE A 241 7.16 -6.42 16.55
N VAL A 242 6.33 -6.55 15.52
CA VAL A 242 5.38 -7.65 15.35
C VAL A 242 5.51 -8.17 13.90
N PRO A 243 5.97 -9.41 13.67
CA PRO A 243 6.05 -9.96 12.32
C PRO A 243 4.67 -10.10 11.68
N GLY A 244 4.62 -10.11 10.35
CA GLY A 244 3.38 -10.25 9.59
C GLY A 244 3.48 -11.30 8.51
N ILE A 245 2.37 -11.97 8.23
CA ILE A 245 2.27 -12.95 7.16
C ILE A 245 1.09 -12.63 6.22
N LYS A 246 1.33 -12.90 4.94
CA LYS A 246 0.34 -12.73 3.87
C LYS A 246 -0.31 -14.07 3.54
N THR A 247 -1.54 -14.30 4.00
CA THR A 247 -2.21 -15.62 3.92
C THR A 247 -3.52 -15.62 3.14
N ILE A 248 -4.00 -14.44 2.74
CA ILE A 248 -5.29 -14.27 2.03
C ILE A 248 -5.01 -13.85 0.60
N ASP A 249 -5.61 -14.55 -0.36
CA ASP A 249 -5.35 -14.33 -1.78
C ASP A 249 -6.24 -13.22 -2.35
N SER A 250 -5.62 -12.21 -2.94
CA SER A 250 -6.25 -11.05 -3.56
C SER A 250 -6.48 -11.24 -5.05
N HIS A 251 -5.99 -12.33 -5.64
CA HIS A 251 -6.14 -12.62 -7.07
C HIS A 251 -7.15 -13.75 -7.33
N ASN A 252 -7.75 -14.31 -6.28
CA ASN A 252 -8.71 -15.40 -6.38
C ASN A 252 -10.05 -15.03 -5.72
N THR A 253 -11.14 -15.40 -6.38
CA THR A 253 -12.50 -15.14 -5.88
C THR A 253 -12.95 -16.13 -4.80
N LYS A 254 -12.24 -17.24 -4.62
CA LYS A 254 -12.47 -18.18 -3.53
C LYS A 254 -12.24 -17.49 -2.19
N ILE A 255 -13.19 -17.65 -1.28
CA ILE A 255 -13.07 -17.19 0.11
C ILE A 255 -12.31 -18.27 0.88
N GLU A 256 -11.28 -17.85 1.61
CA GLU A 256 -10.47 -18.69 2.48
C GLU A 256 -11.31 -19.20 3.66
N ASP A 257 -10.92 -20.34 4.23
CA ASP A 257 -11.50 -20.80 5.48
C ASP A 257 -10.82 -20.07 6.66
N PRO A 258 -11.57 -19.35 7.51
CA PRO A 258 -10.99 -18.59 8.63
C PRO A 258 -10.13 -19.45 9.56
N LYS A 259 -10.54 -20.71 9.80
CA LYS A 259 -9.78 -21.62 10.68
C LYS A 259 -8.41 -21.94 10.10
N THR A 260 -8.36 -22.28 8.81
CA THR A 260 -7.11 -22.54 8.09
C THR A 260 -6.17 -21.33 8.10
N VAL A 261 -6.71 -20.12 7.93
CA VAL A 261 -5.91 -18.87 8.01
C VAL A 261 -5.35 -18.67 9.42
N ARG A 262 -6.18 -18.84 10.46
CA ARG A 262 -5.74 -18.73 11.86
C ARG A 262 -4.70 -19.78 12.23
N GLU A 263 -4.91 -21.03 11.85
CA GLU A 263 -3.94 -22.10 12.12
C GLU A 263 -2.59 -21.83 11.49
N THR A 264 -2.57 -21.32 10.25
CA THR A 264 -1.33 -20.90 9.58
C THR A 264 -0.63 -19.79 10.37
N ALA A 265 -1.37 -18.77 10.82
CA ALA A 265 -0.81 -17.67 11.61
C ALA A 265 -0.26 -18.11 12.97
N LEU A 266 -0.99 -18.97 13.69
CA LEU A 266 -0.57 -19.48 14.99
C LEU A 266 0.68 -20.36 14.86
N LYS A 267 0.74 -21.24 13.84
CA LYS A 267 1.93 -22.05 13.57
C LYS A 267 3.16 -21.20 13.23
N ALA A 268 2.99 -20.17 12.40
CA ALA A 268 4.08 -19.25 12.06
C ALA A 268 4.58 -18.50 13.31
N ALA A 269 3.67 -18.02 14.15
CA ALA A 269 4.01 -17.34 15.39
C ALA A 269 4.71 -18.26 16.41
N GLU A 270 4.25 -19.50 16.56
CA GLU A 270 4.86 -20.51 17.42
C GLU A 270 6.29 -20.80 16.98
N LYS A 271 6.51 -21.07 15.68
CA LYS A 271 7.84 -21.31 15.13
C LYS A 271 8.79 -20.14 15.34
N ALA A 272 8.30 -18.92 15.16
CA ALA A 272 9.08 -17.70 15.34
C ALA A 272 9.25 -17.29 16.82
N GLY A 273 8.59 -17.98 17.76
CA GLY A 273 8.63 -17.66 19.18
C GLY A 273 8.06 -16.29 19.52
N VAL A 274 6.97 -15.87 18.86
CA VAL A 274 6.35 -14.54 19.06
C VAL A 274 4.94 -14.63 19.63
N ASP A 275 4.61 -13.65 20.49
CA ASP A 275 3.30 -13.55 21.15
C ASP A 275 2.24 -12.80 20.33
N SER A 276 2.63 -12.14 19.24
CA SER A 276 1.72 -11.44 18.34
C SER A 276 2.15 -11.61 16.89
N ILE A 277 1.20 -11.66 15.97
CA ILE A 277 1.45 -11.74 14.52
C ILE A 277 0.40 -10.95 13.73
N TYR A 278 0.81 -10.23 12.70
CA TYR A 278 -0.11 -9.64 11.73
C TYR A 278 -0.50 -10.66 10.66
N VAL A 279 -1.79 -10.66 10.30
CA VAL A 279 -2.32 -11.39 9.14
C VAL A 279 -2.85 -10.37 8.14
N THR A 280 -2.58 -10.63 6.85
CA THR A 280 -2.99 -9.74 5.77
C THR A 280 -3.13 -10.49 4.43
N PHE A 281 -3.53 -9.73 3.42
CA PHE A 281 -3.63 -10.11 2.02
C PHE A 281 -2.25 -10.16 1.32
N ASN A 282 -2.13 -11.01 0.30
CA ASN A 282 -0.91 -11.15 -0.53
C ASN A 282 -0.62 -9.95 -1.44
N ASP A 283 -1.65 -9.19 -1.79
CA ASP A 283 -1.62 -7.93 -2.54
C ASP A 283 -2.80 -7.06 -2.05
N TYR A 284 -3.03 -5.87 -2.62
CA TYR A 284 -4.26 -5.10 -2.38
C TYR A 284 -5.45 -5.68 -3.16
N LEU A 285 -6.69 -5.27 -2.84
CA LEU A 285 -7.89 -6.00 -3.26
C LEU A 285 -8.51 -5.56 -4.59
N ASP A 286 -7.98 -4.53 -5.27
CA ASP A 286 -8.57 -3.97 -6.51
C ASP A 286 -8.61 -4.96 -7.70
N PHE A 287 -7.93 -6.11 -7.60
CA PHE A 287 -8.02 -7.20 -8.57
C PHE A 287 -9.32 -8.00 -8.49
N LEU A 288 -10.14 -7.77 -7.46
CA LEU A 288 -11.39 -8.51 -7.22
C LEU A 288 -12.63 -7.63 -7.47
N PRO A 289 -13.76 -8.24 -7.84
CA PRO A 289 -15.05 -7.56 -7.75
C PRO A 289 -15.31 -7.07 -6.32
N SER A 290 -15.94 -5.89 -6.18
CA SER A 290 -16.18 -5.27 -4.86
C SER A 290 -16.98 -6.16 -3.91
N SER A 291 -17.91 -6.97 -4.44
CA SER A 291 -18.69 -7.95 -3.68
C SER A 291 -17.83 -9.09 -3.11
N ILE A 292 -16.80 -9.54 -3.83
CA ILE A 292 -15.87 -10.57 -3.37
C ILE A 292 -14.91 -10.00 -2.32
N ALA A 293 -14.37 -8.81 -2.55
CA ALA A 293 -13.52 -8.13 -1.56
C ALA A 293 -14.25 -7.86 -0.24
N SER A 294 -15.57 -7.60 -0.29
CA SER A 294 -16.39 -7.44 0.92
C SER A 294 -16.54 -8.75 1.68
N LYS A 295 -16.78 -9.88 0.99
CA LYS A 295 -16.81 -11.21 1.62
C LYS A 295 -15.47 -11.62 2.23
N LYS A 296 -14.36 -11.28 1.56
CA LYS A 296 -13.01 -11.51 2.14
C LYS A 296 -12.78 -10.68 3.39
N LEU A 297 -13.31 -9.44 3.47
CA LEU A 297 -13.24 -8.62 4.67
C LEU A 297 -14.08 -9.19 5.83
N GLU A 298 -15.25 -9.76 5.53
CA GLU A 298 -16.07 -10.47 6.53
C GLU A 298 -15.34 -11.70 7.09
N MET A 299 -14.79 -12.54 6.20
CA MET A 299 -13.95 -13.68 6.58
C MET A 299 -12.72 -13.24 7.39
N PHE A 300 -12.06 -12.16 6.97
CA PHE A 300 -10.91 -11.58 7.66
C PHE A 300 -11.24 -11.17 9.10
N ARG A 301 -12.45 -10.63 9.33
CA ARG A 301 -12.91 -10.30 10.68
C ARG A 301 -13.06 -11.56 11.56
N GLU A 302 -13.48 -12.70 11.01
CA GLU A 302 -13.53 -13.98 11.74
C GLU A 302 -12.13 -14.55 12.05
N VAL A 303 -11.12 -14.21 11.24
CA VAL A 303 -9.73 -14.59 11.51
C VAL A 303 -9.17 -13.86 12.73
N ILE A 304 -9.56 -12.60 12.94
CA ILE A 304 -9.00 -11.73 13.98
C ILE A 304 -9.73 -11.88 15.32
N ASN A 305 -11.06 -12.10 15.31
CA ASN A 305 -11.86 -12.29 16.52
C ASN A 305 -11.82 -13.74 16.99
#